data_AF-A0A1F9HMF5-F1
#
_entry.id   AF-A0A1F9HMF5-F1
#
_cell.length_a   1.000
_cell.length_b   1.000
_cell.length_c   1.000
_cell.angle_alpha   90.00
_cell.angle_beta   90.00
_cell.angle_gamma   90.00
#
_symmetry.space_group_name_H-M   'P 1'
#
loop_
_entity.id
_entity.type
_entity.pdbx_description
1 polymer ?
#
loop_
_entity_poly.entity_id
_entity_poly.type
_entity_poly.pdbx_seq_one_letter_code
_entity_poly.pdbx_strand_id
1 'polypeptide(L)'
;MFGFLKRIFLGVVLWSIVFCSWSNVFASIKDVYVIHFVLDGLRKDVLNHFVQAGELPHLKDYFVDRGATFKQTLASFPSVSSPNYIAFATGLETANSGVFGLEWFDRTRARVMGYLTLNGFNRVNTDLLNRIALMDEKETRLRPPTTLFEKLSPEPTAAVYTPFRRGATMGVPKTVPVAGIFNAALSLDGLKLDELAMRDVFRVFSKPLQKIPRYTLVALYAADYYGHKEGVASDEVLATLKQFDFSFAQFLDQLKERGILDKTYIILSSDHGIHPTGDVFDLRNVLWKAGFRDKSVYVGNRGISSTFLYAKGEKGWKDLPSLDRLRHFPVKDKQIDLIKTILDQHETDWIAVRDGFDAVRIFKQDGQALIKVIPYSNKSFYSYSYTGKDPLGFSQDPKLAPFLKGKVFSKDQWFKATAGALSPNGVVEIANLFQEPRMGDILILAKGPWGFRKEKAGTHGSLNRDDMTIPLWIGGPAVPHKTFDLAKGVDLFPTVLEWFGFGPEEYKDQEGRPLFQTKKKNEDNVALWLAELENNFPQKKSYPPNLHGVLLERCRLEQKIRQAQLEKLERLQQEEKNGALRWSFGITAKAQAERIKKLDDVARFLSYH
;
A
#
# COMPACT_ATOMS: atom_id res chain seq x y z
N MET A 1 -19.62 29.97 -62.60
CA MET A 1 -19.80 28.54 -62.23
C MET A 1 -18.49 27.82 -61.82
N PHE A 2 -17.33 28.13 -62.41
CA PHE A 2 -16.06 27.45 -62.10
C PHE A 2 -15.40 27.78 -60.74
N GLY A 3 -15.75 28.92 -60.11
CA GLY A 3 -15.19 29.29 -58.79
C GLY A 3 -15.85 28.59 -57.59
N PHE A 4 -17.09 28.11 -57.75
CA PHE A 4 -17.86 27.50 -56.65
C PHE A 4 -17.49 26.03 -56.44
N LEU A 5 -17.21 25.28 -57.51
CA LEU A 5 -16.78 23.88 -57.46
C LEU A 5 -15.38 23.70 -56.86
N LYS A 6 -14.44 24.65 -57.07
CA LYS A 6 -13.09 24.59 -56.45
C LYS A 6 -13.12 24.75 -54.93
N ARG A 7 -14.05 25.53 -54.38
CA ARG A 7 -14.20 25.71 -52.92
C ARG A 7 -14.82 24.50 -52.24
N ILE A 8 -15.71 23.77 -52.92
CA ILE A 8 -16.30 22.53 -52.41
C ILE A 8 -15.25 21.40 -52.41
N PHE A 9 -14.42 21.30 -53.45
CA PHE A 9 -13.37 20.25 -53.51
C PHE A 9 -12.24 20.46 -52.49
N LEU A 10 -11.80 21.71 -52.26
CA LEU A 10 -10.82 22.00 -51.20
C LEU A 10 -11.41 21.77 -49.80
N GLY A 11 -12.70 22.08 -49.61
CA GLY A 11 -13.42 21.85 -48.35
C GLY A 11 -13.53 20.38 -47.99
N VAL A 12 -13.81 19.50 -48.96
CA VAL A 12 -13.95 18.04 -48.74
C VAL A 12 -12.60 17.36 -48.48
N VAL A 13 -11.51 17.80 -49.13
CA VAL A 13 -10.16 17.26 -48.86
C VAL A 13 -9.62 17.73 -47.50
N LEU A 14 -9.86 18.98 -47.10
CA LEU A 14 -9.52 19.46 -45.75
C LEU A 14 -10.39 18.82 -44.66
N TRP A 15 -11.67 18.53 -44.94
CA TRP A 15 -12.51 17.77 -44.00
C TRP A 15 -12.02 16.33 -43.81
N SER A 16 -11.51 15.70 -44.87
CA SER A 16 -10.99 14.32 -44.81
C SER A 16 -9.68 14.22 -44.03
N ILE A 17 -8.81 15.24 -44.13
CA ILE A 17 -7.52 15.28 -43.40
C ILE A 17 -7.72 15.65 -41.91
N VAL A 18 -8.73 16.46 -41.59
CA VAL A 18 -9.08 16.80 -40.20
C VAL A 18 -9.82 15.66 -39.48
N PHE A 19 -10.61 14.84 -40.20
CA PHE A 19 -11.22 13.64 -39.61
C PHE A 19 -10.25 12.46 -39.47
N CYS A 20 -9.22 12.35 -40.33
CA CYS A 20 -8.17 11.33 -40.19
C CYS A 20 -7.17 11.61 -39.06
N SER A 21 -7.17 12.82 -38.48
CA SER A 21 -6.30 13.21 -37.37
C SER A 21 -7.02 13.22 -36.01
N TRP A 22 -8.29 12.80 -35.96
CA TRP A 22 -9.13 12.68 -34.76
C TRP A 22 -9.57 11.24 -34.46
N SER A 23 -8.89 10.24 -35.04
CA SER A 23 -8.76 8.97 -34.35
C SER A 23 -7.86 9.22 -33.13
N ASN A 24 -8.48 9.51 -31.98
CA ASN A 24 -7.84 9.23 -30.71
C ASN A 24 -7.42 7.76 -30.77
N VAL A 25 -6.15 7.52 -31.12
CA VAL A 25 -5.47 6.26 -30.88
C VAL A 25 -5.38 6.20 -29.35
N PHE A 26 -6.49 5.83 -28.70
CA PHE A 26 -6.36 5.14 -27.43
C PHE A 26 -5.43 3.98 -27.75
N ALA A 27 -4.19 4.04 -27.27
CA ALA A 27 -3.27 2.94 -27.45
C ALA A 27 -3.99 1.68 -26.96
N SER A 28 -4.32 0.77 -27.88
CA SER A 28 -5.08 -0.42 -27.51
C SER A 28 -4.20 -1.24 -26.58
N ILE A 29 -4.66 -1.50 -25.37
CA ILE A 29 -3.96 -2.42 -24.47
C ILE A 29 -3.92 -3.81 -25.11
N LYS A 30 -2.92 -4.62 -24.75
CA LYS A 30 -2.81 -6.00 -25.24
C LYS A 30 -4.03 -6.82 -24.88
N ASP A 31 -4.34 -7.82 -25.72
CA ASP A 31 -5.49 -8.69 -25.51
C ASP A 31 -5.27 -9.76 -24.43
N VAL A 32 -5.18 -9.34 -23.17
CA VAL A 32 -4.89 -10.22 -22.03
C VAL A 32 -5.85 -9.96 -20.87
N TYR A 33 -5.97 -10.94 -19.98
CA TYR A 33 -6.67 -10.85 -18.71
C TYR A 33 -5.68 -11.04 -17.57
N VAL A 34 -5.91 -10.38 -16.44
CA VAL A 34 -5.08 -10.49 -15.24
C VAL A 34 -6.00 -10.69 -14.04
N ILE A 35 -5.79 -11.77 -13.30
CA ILE A 35 -6.56 -12.14 -12.12
C ILE A 35 -5.60 -12.26 -10.95
N HIS A 36 -5.81 -11.46 -9.92
CA HIS A 36 -4.97 -11.42 -8.74
C HIS A 36 -5.77 -11.88 -7.52
N PHE A 37 -5.51 -13.11 -7.09
CA PHE A 37 -6.03 -13.67 -5.84
C PHE A 37 -5.08 -13.34 -4.68
N VAL A 38 -5.64 -12.66 -3.67
CA VAL A 38 -4.96 -12.38 -2.41
C VAL A 38 -5.55 -13.30 -1.35
N LEU A 39 -4.78 -14.29 -0.91
CA LEU A 39 -5.10 -15.11 0.26
C LEU A 39 -4.61 -14.35 1.50
N ASP A 40 -5.50 -13.56 2.09
CA ASP A 40 -5.21 -12.61 3.18
C ASP A 40 -4.56 -13.32 4.36
N GLY A 41 -3.47 -12.74 4.90
CA GLY A 41 -2.74 -13.29 6.05
C GLY A 41 -2.01 -14.62 5.84
N LEU A 42 -1.99 -15.17 4.62
CA LEU A 42 -1.35 -16.45 4.32
C LEU A 42 0.18 -16.35 4.33
N ARG A 43 0.77 -17.17 5.19
CA ARG A 43 2.22 -17.34 5.26
C ARG A 43 2.78 -18.18 4.12
N LYS A 44 3.91 -17.72 3.59
CA LYS A 44 4.60 -18.40 2.48
C LYS A 44 5.03 -19.82 2.83
N ASP A 45 5.65 -19.99 4.00
CA ASP A 45 6.17 -21.27 4.45
C ASP A 45 5.05 -22.29 4.71
N VAL A 46 3.89 -21.83 5.20
CA VAL A 46 2.68 -22.64 5.36
C VAL A 46 2.15 -23.13 4.01
N LEU A 47 2.00 -22.22 3.03
CA LEU A 47 1.58 -22.60 1.67
C LEU A 47 2.55 -23.61 1.03
N ASN A 48 3.86 -23.34 1.14
CA ASN A 48 4.89 -24.22 0.63
C ASN A 48 4.85 -25.60 1.29
N HIS A 49 4.66 -25.65 2.61
CA HIS A 49 4.57 -26.88 3.37
C HIS A 49 3.43 -27.76 2.87
N PHE A 50 2.22 -27.21 2.73
CA PHE A 50 1.06 -27.97 2.26
C PHE A 50 1.16 -28.40 0.80
N VAL A 51 1.78 -27.59 -0.07
CA VAL A 51 2.10 -28.05 -1.43
C VAL A 51 3.11 -29.20 -1.43
N GLN A 52 4.16 -29.13 -0.60
CA GLN A 52 5.16 -30.20 -0.49
C GLN A 52 4.57 -31.49 0.09
N ALA A 53 3.59 -31.37 0.98
CA ALA A 53 2.84 -32.50 1.53
C ALA A 53 1.85 -33.14 0.53
N GLY A 54 1.67 -32.54 -0.66
CA GLY A 54 0.75 -33.05 -1.70
C GLY A 54 -0.72 -32.67 -1.47
N GLU A 55 -1.00 -31.75 -0.56
CA GLU A 55 -2.38 -31.39 -0.17
C GLU A 55 -3.04 -30.40 -1.14
N LEU A 56 -2.26 -29.73 -1.98
CA LEU A 56 -2.69 -28.65 -2.89
C LEU A 56 -2.21 -28.92 -4.33
N PRO A 57 -2.69 -30.02 -4.96
CA PRO A 57 -2.16 -30.50 -6.23
C PRO A 57 -2.39 -29.54 -7.40
N HIS A 58 -3.51 -28.82 -7.43
CA HIS A 58 -3.85 -27.94 -8.55
C HIS A 58 -3.02 -26.65 -8.54
N LEU A 59 -2.80 -26.08 -7.35
CA LEU A 59 -1.89 -24.95 -7.18
C LEU A 59 -0.46 -25.34 -7.50
N LYS A 60 -0.01 -26.53 -7.07
CA LYS A 60 1.31 -27.04 -7.43
C LYS A 60 1.48 -27.16 -8.95
N ASP A 61 0.57 -27.86 -9.60
CA ASP A 61 0.62 -28.10 -11.05
C ASP A 61 0.60 -26.78 -11.85
N TYR A 62 -0.24 -25.82 -11.48
CA TYR A 62 -0.36 -24.56 -12.22
C TYR A 62 0.81 -23.60 -11.95
N PHE A 63 1.21 -23.43 -10.69
CA PHE A 63 2.17 -22.38 -10.31
C PHE A 63 3.59 -22.87 -10.11
N VAL A 64 3.78 -24.03 -9.46
CA VAL A 64 5.11 -24.53 -9.12
C VAL A 64 5.74 -25.23 -10.30
N ASP A 65 4.96 -26.06 -11.00
CA ASP A 65 5.46 -26.88 -12.10
C ASP A 65 5.48 -26.12 -13.45
N ARG A 66 4.57 -25.14 -13.60
CA ARG A 66 4.34 -24.41 -14.86
C ARG A 66 4.36 -22.88 -14.72
N GLY A 67 4.71 -22.35 -13.55
CA GLY A 67 4.67 -20.91 -13.29
C GLY A 67 5.98 -20.36 -12.73
N ALA A 68 5.91 -19.11 -12.29
CA ALA A 68 6.97 -18.43 -11.58
C ALA A 68 6.67 -18.39 -10.08
N THR A 69 7.68 -18.71 -9.27
CA THR A 69 7.65 -18.57 -7.81
C THR A 69 8.82 -17.70 -7.34
N PHE A 70 8.77 -17.21 -6.09
CA PHE A 70 9.81 -16.33 -5.55
C PHE A 70 10.35 -16.84 -4.21
N LYS A 71 11.68 -16.85 -4.03
CA LYS A 71 12.33 -17.29 -2.77
C LYS A 71 12.06 -16.34 -1.62
N GLN A 72 11.88 -15.05 -1.89
CA GLN A 72 11.47 -14.08 -0.90
C GLN A 72 10.62 -13.00 -1.57
N THR A 73 9.40 -12.84 -1.12
CA THR A 73 8.56 -11.70 -1.50
C THR A 73 8.18 -10.95 -0.24
N LEU A 74 8.39 -9.64 -0.24
CA LEU A 74 8.05 -8.79 0.90
C LEU A 74 6.73 -8.05 0.68
N ALA A 75 5.87 -8.09 1.68
CA ALA A 75 4.82 -7.10 1.89
C ALA A 75 5.43 -5.73 2.23
N SER A 76 4.64 -4.67 2.11
CA SER A 76 4.96 -3.33 2.59
C SER A 76 4.73 -3.24 4.11
N PHE A 77 5.59 -2.54 4.84
CA PHE A 77 5.43 -2.36 6.29
C PHE A 77 4.70 -1.03 6.61
N PRO A 78 3.72 -0.97 7.53
CA PRO A 78 3.19 -2.06 8.34
C PRO A 78 2.47 -3.13 7.52
N SER A 79 2.74 -4.38 7.83
CA SER A 79 2.20 -5.60 7.22
C SER A 79 0.75 -5.84 7.65
N VAL A 80 -0.12 -4.93 7.23
CA VAL A 80 -1.57 -4.95 7.46
C VAL A 80 -2.30 -4.73 6.14
N SER A 81 -3.57 -5.16 6.08
CA SER A 81 -4.26 -5.39 4.80
C SER A 81 -4.41 -4.15 3.92
N SER A 82 -5.22 -3.16 4.30
CA SER A 82 -5.56 -2.02 3.42
C SER A 82 -4.36 -1.35 2.72
N PRO A 83 -3.25 -1.02 3.40
CA PRO A 83 -2.04 -0.51 2.76
C PRO A 83 -1.43 -1.44 1.70
N ASN A 84 -1.40 -2.74 1.93
CA ASN A 84 -0.82 -3.71 1.00
C ASN A 84 -1.69 -3.94 -0.25
N TYR A 85 -3.03 -3.91 -0.12
CA TYR A 85 -3.90 -3.88 -1.31
C TYR A 85 -3.69 -2.62 -2.16
N ILE A 86 -3.44 -1.47 -1.52
CA ILE A 86 -3.07 -0.23 -2.22
C ILE A 86 -1.72 -0.40 -2.91
N ALA A 87 -0.74 -1.04 -2.26
CA ALA A 87 0.57 -1.30 -2.83
C ALA A 87 0.48 -2.11 -4.13
N PHE A 88 -0.35 -3.17 -4.18
CA PHE A 88 -0.61 -3.91 -5.42
C PHE A 88 -1.23 -3.02 -6.52
N ALA A 89 -2.19 -2.19 -6.13
CA ALA A 89 -2.98 -1.41 -7.09
C ALA A 89 -2.30 -0.11 -7.53
N THR A 90 -1.22 0.33 -6.87
CA THR A 90 -0.55 1.62 -7.15
C THR A 90 0.96 1.51 -7.37
N GLY A 91 1.60 0.43 -6.90
CA GLY A 91 3.06 0.30 -6.94
C GLY A 91 3.80 1.18 -5.94
N LEU A 92 3.09 1.74 -4.95
CA LEU A 92 3.64 2.54 -3.86
C LEU A 92 3.63 1.76 -2.55
N GLU A 93 4.73 1.83 -1.81
CA GLU A 93 4.80 1.33 -0.44
C GLU A 93 3.86 2.16 0.45
N THR A 94 3.47 1.59 1.60
CA THR A 94 2.53 2.17 2.58
C THR A 94 2.78 3.66 2.88
N ALA A 95 4.04 4.04 3.10
CA ALA A 95 4.42 5.39 3.48
C ALA A 95 4.31 6.40 2.32
N ASN A 96 4.47 5.93 1.08
CA ASN A 96 4.44 6.77 -0.10
C ASN A 96 3.04 6.86 -0.73
N SER A 97 2.17 5.88 -0.45
CA SER A 97 0.77 5.86 -0.89
C SER A 97 -0.16 6.74 -0.04
N GLY A 98 0.32 7.20 1.12
CA GLY A 98 -0.42 8.04 2.04
C GLY A 98 -1.42 7.31 2.94
N VAL A 99 -1.53 5.98 2.82
CA VAL A 99 -2.30 5.11 3.71
C VAL A 99 -1.32 4.12 4.36
N PHE A 100 -0.81 4.48 5.53
CA PHE A 100 0.31 3.80 6.19
C PHE A 100 -0.09 2.91 7.38
N GLY A 101 -1.39 2.66 7.56
CA GLY A 101 -1.92 1.86 8.65
C GLY A 101 -3.44 1.74 8.57
N LEU A 102 -4.05 1.10 9.57
CA LEU A 102 -5.51 0.92 9.66
C LEU A 102 -6.23 2.13 10.28
N GLU A 103 -5.46 3.01 10.91
CA GLU A 103 -5.88 4.33 11.37
C GLU A 103 -4.66 5.24 11.54
N TRP A 104 -4.93 6.54 11.72
CA TRP A 104 -3.94 7.52 12.14
C TRP A 104 -4.61 8.65 12.94
N PHE A 105 -3.83 9.44 13.68
CA PHE A 105 -4.36 10.58 14.42
C PHE A 105 -4.11 11.90 13.67
N ASP A 106 -5.19 12.56 13.25
CA ASP A 106 -5.14 13.88 12.63
C ASP A 106 -4.88 14.95 13.69
N ARG A 107 -3.60 15.28 13.83
CA ARG A 107 -3.06 16.39 14.64
C ARG A 107 -3.75 17.73 14.43
N THR A 108 -4.20 18.02 13.21
CA THR A 108 -4.75 19.34 12.88
C THR A 108 -6.15 19.53 13.44
N ARG A 109 -6.91 18.43 13.50
CA ARG A 109 -8.29 18.37 14.01
C ARG A 109 -8.40 17.68 15.37
N ALA A 110 -7.28 17.18 15.90
CA ALA A 110 -7.19 16.36 17.10
C ALA A 110 -8.21 15.19 17.11
N ARG A 111 -8.29 14.43 16.00
CA ARG A 111 -9.24 13.33 15.83
C ARG A 111 -8.63 12.10 15.17
N VAL A 112 -9.18 10.93 15.48
CA VAL A 112 -8.76 9.66 14.86
C VAL A 112 -9.38 9.51 13.48
N MET A 113 -8.56 9.10 12.51
CA MET A 113 -8.93 8.82 11.14
C MET A 113 -8.79 7.31 10.91
N GLY A 114 -9.89 6.57 11.06
CA GLY A 114 -9.92 5.11 10.88
C GLY A 114 -10.36 4.66 9.49
N TYR A 115 -9.75 3.61 8.96
CA TYR A 115 -10.10 3.02 7.66
C TYR A 115 -11.09 1.85 7.79
N LEU A 116 -11.14 1.18 8.94
CA LEU A 116 -12.06 0.06 9.22
C LEU A 116 -13.40 0.52 9.82
N THR A 117 -13.99 1.56 9.22
CA THR A 117 -15.31 2.10 9.61
C THR A 117 -16.16 2.30 8.36
N LEU A 118 -17.48 2.52 8.54
CA LEU A 118 -18.41 2.83 7.44
C LEU A 118 -17.85 3.88 6.48
N ASN A 119 -17.43 5.02 7.03
CA ASN A 119 -16.83 6.12 6.26
C ASN A 119 -15.36 5.85 5.89
N GLY A 120 -14.69 4.98 6.64
CA GLY A 120 -13.29 4.59 6.42
C GLY A 120 -13.08 3.84 5.11
N PHE A 121 -14.04 3.01 4.68
CA PHE A 121 -13.99 2.32 3.39
C PHE A 121 -14.02 3.28 2.19
N ASN A 122 -14.73 4.40 2.29
CA ASN A 122 -14.64 5.44 1.26
C ASN A 122 -13.32 6.21 1.39
N ARG A 123 -12.84 6.38 2.63
CA ARG A 123 -11.60 7.10 2.92
C ARG A 123 -10.35 6.40 2.37
N VAL A 124 -10.22 5.08 2.49
CA VAL A 124 -9.08 4.33 1.95
C VAL A 124 -8.94 4.47 0.43
N ASN A 125 -10.05 4.73 -0.26
CA ASN A 125 -10.07 4.97 -1.70
C ASN A 125 -9.74 6.42 -2.09
N THR A 126 -9.71 7.34 -1.14
CA THR A 126 -9.59 8.78 -1.42
C THR A 126 -8.36 9.41 -0.75
N ASP A 127 -7.90 8.90 0.40
CA ASP A 127 -6.73 9.41 1.16
C ASP A 127 -5.36 9.12 0.53
N LEU A 128 -5.35 8.72 -0.74
CA LEU A 128 -4.15 8.37 -1.46
C LEU A 128 -3.30 9.61 -1.78
N LEU A 129 -2.00 9.43 -1.68
CA LEU A 129 -0.95 10.39 -1.97
C LEU A 129 0.10 9.68 -2.82
N ASN A 130 0.74 10.37 -3.75
CA ASN A 130 2.00 9.90 -4.32
C ASN A 130 3.14 10.79 -3.81
N ARG A 131 3.81 10.34 -2.75
CA ARG A 131 4.95 11.08 -2.19
C ARG A 131 6.20 11.01 -3.08
N ILE A 132 6.37 9.94 -3.85
CA ILE A 132 7.51 9.79 -4.76
C ILE A 132 7.49 10.87 -5.84
N ALA A 133 6.30 11.22 -6.33
CA ALA A 133 6.15 12.32 -7.29
C ALA A 133 6.75 13.65 -6.77
N LEU A 134 6.71 13.91 -5.46
CA LEU A 134 7.31 15.12 -4.87
C LEU A 134 8.83 15.15 -4.86
N MET A 135 9.50 14.03 -5.14
CA MET A 135 10.95 13.97 -5.27
C MET A 135 11.41 14.46 -6.65
N ASP A 136 10.50 14.64 -7.60
CA ASP A 136 10.78 15.34 -8.86
C ASP A 136 10.73 16.86 -8.60
N GLU A 137 11.85 17.55 -8.79
CA GLU A 137 11.96 19.00 -8.63
C GLU A 137 11.01 19.78 -9.56
N LYS A 138 10.53 19.15 -10.65
CA LYS A 138 9.56 19.72 -11.57
C LYS A 138 8.11 19.51 -11.12
N GLU A 139 7.85 18.57 -10.22
CA GLU A 139 6.51 18.31 -9.72
C GLU A 139 6.14 19.37 -8.69
N THR A 140 5.13 20.18 -9.02
CA THR A 140 4.78 21.33 -8.20
C THR A 140 3.66 21.03 -7.21
N ARG A 141 2.98 19.87 -7.31
CA ARG A 141 1.80 19.54 -6.49
C ARG A 141 1.76 18.08 -6.07
N LEU A 142 1.14 17.84 -4.92
CA LEU A 142 0.77 16.51 -4.50
C LEU A 142 -0.38 16.02 -5.38
N ARG A 143 -0.23 14.83 -5.94
CA ARG A 143 -1.30 14.17 -6.68
C ARG A 143 -1.55 12.78 -6.14
N PRO A 144 -2.79 12.30 -6.15
CA PRO A 144 -3.04 10.89 -5.88
C PRO A 144 -2.36 10.03 -6.95
N PRO A 145 -1.88 8.82 -6.60
CA PRO A 145 -1.43 7.86 -7.58
C PRO A 145 -2.58 7.44 -8.48
N THR A 146 -2.27 7.15 -9.74
CA THR A 146 -3.19 6.46 -10.65
C THR A 146 -3.16 4.97 -10.35
N THR A 147 -4.32 4.36 -10.13
CA THR A 147 -4.42 2.93 -9.83
C THR A 147 -4.37 2.08 -11.10
N LEU A 148 -4.11 0.76 -10.97
CA LEU A 148 -4.25 -0.20 -12.08
C LEU A 148 -5.64 -0.11 -12.71
N PHE A 149 -6.68 0.03 -11.90
CA PHE A 149 -8.05 0.16 -12.38
C PHE A 149 -8.24 1.41 -13.24
N GLU A 150 -7.70 2.55 -12.81
CA GLU A 150 -7.78 3.82 -13.55
C GLU A 150 -6.92 3.78 -14.83
N LYS A 151 -5.73 3.17 -14.78
CA LYS A 151 -4.83 3.00 -15.95
C LYS A 151 -5.48 2.19 -17.08
N LEU A 152 -6.34 1.25 -16.73
CA LEU A 152 -7.03 0.39 -17.69
C LEU A 152 -8.35 0.96 -18.21
N SER A 153 -8.78 2.13 -17.72
CA SER A 153 -9.99 2.79 -18.23
C SER A 153 -9.86 3.06 -19.74
N PRO A 154 -10.90 2.80 -20.56
CA PRO A 154 -12.29 2.49 -20.18
C PRO A 154 -12.62 0.99 -20.07
N GLU A 155 -11.62 0.10 -20.09
CA GLU A 155 -11.85 -1.33 -20.08
C GLU A 155 -12.49 -1.82 -18.77
N PRO A 156 -13.31 -2.88 -18.80
CA PRO A 156 -13.88 -3.44 -17.59
C PRO A 156 -12.78 -3.89 -16.62
N THR A 157 -12.92 -3.55 -15.36
CA THR A 157 -12.07 -3.99 -14.24
C THR A 157 -12.89 -4.28 -13.00
N ALA A 158 -12.43 -5.19 -12.14
CA ALA A 158 -13.19 -5.65 -10.97
C ALA A 158 -12.36 -5.69 -9.68
N ALA A 159 -13.01 -5.25 -8.61
CA ALA A 159 -12.55 -5.33 -7.23
C ALA A 159 -13.54 -6.21 -6.46
N VAL A 160 -13.12 -7.44 -6.11
CA VAL A 160 -13.96 -8.50 -5.55
C VAL A 160 -13.59 -8.68 -4.07
N TYR A 161 -14.47 -8.24 -3.19
CA TYR A 161 -14.32 -8.25 -1.72
C TYR A 161 -13.11 -7.48 -1.17
N THR A 162 -12.41 -6.71 -2.01
CA THR A 162 -11.21 -5.97 -1.61
C THR A 162 -11.55 -4.73 -0.77
N PRO A 163 -10.66 -4.33 0.16
CA PRO A 163 -10.82 -3.07 0.89
C PRO A 163 -10.57 -1.84 -0.01
N PHE A 164 -9.87 -2.03 -1.13
CA PHE A 164 -9.49 -0.98 -2.07
C PHE A 164 -10.07 -1.23 -3.48
N ARG A 165 -10.76 -0.23 -4.03
CA ARG A 165 -11.55 -0.34 -5.28
C ARG A 165 -11.54 0.93 -6.14
N ARG A 166 -10.64 1.88 -5.90
CA ARG A 166 -10.63 3.17 -6.60
C ARG A 166 -10.38 2.96 -8.10
N GLY A 167 -11.32 3.42 -8.92
CA GLY A 167 -11.29 3.30 -10.37
C GLY A 167 -11.83 1.98 -10.91
N ALA A 168 -12.14 1.00 -10.05
CA ALA A 168 -12.69 -0.28 -10.50
C ALA A 168 -14.07 -0.07 -11.12
N THR A 169 -14.29 -0.59 -12.33
CA THR A 169 -15.61 -0.48 -12.99
C THR A 169 -16.67 -1.33 -12.31
N MET A 170 -16.24 -2.38 -11.58
CA MET A 170 -17.08 -3.31 -10.86
C MET A 170 -16.57 -3.46 -9.42
N GLY A 171 -17.31 -2.94 -8.45
CA GLY A 171 -17.18 -3.34 -7.05
C GLY A 171 -18.09 -4.53 -6.79
N VAL A 172 -17.55 -5.62 -6.26
CA VAL A 172 -18.32 -6.82 -5.90
C VAL A 172 -18.09 -7.12 -4.42
N PRO A 173 -19.14 -7.10 -3.58
CA PRO A 173 -20.51 -6.70 -3.89
C PRO A 173 -20.65 -5.19 -4.20
N LYS A 174 -21.68 -4.83 -4.99
CA LYS A 174 -21.90 -3.45 -5.48
C LYS A 174 -22.11 -2.45 -4.35
N THR A 175 -23.04 -2.75 -3.47
CA THR A 175 -23.21 -2.08 -2.20
C THR A 175 -22.47 -2.94 -1.19
N VAL A 176 -21.46 -2.37 -0.53
CA VAL A 176 -20.93 -2.98 0.68
C VAL A 176 -22.10 -2.90 1.67
N PRO A 177 -22.74 -3.99 2.09
CA PRO A 177 -23.72 -3.96 3.17
C PRO A 177 -22.86 -3.82 4.42
N VAL A 178 -22.45 -2.59 4.71
CA VAL A 178 -21.31 -2.30 5.60
C VAL A 178 -21.60 -2.68 7.07
N ALA A 179 -22.84 -3.05 7.39
CA ALA A 179 -23.18 -3.68 8.66
C ALA A 179 -23.36 -5.21 8.53
N GLY A 180 -23.81 -5.71 7.38
CA GLY A 180 -24.14 -7.13 7.16
C GLY A 180 -22.95 -8.00 6.76
N ILE A 181 -22.06 -7.52 5.88
CA ILE A 181 -20.78 -8.20 5.58
C ILE A 181 -19.77 -7.95 6.69
N PHE A 182 -19.86 -6.81 7.38
CA PHE A 182 -18.97 -6.50 8.49
C PHE A 182 -19.35 -7.25 9.78
N ASN A 183 -20.65 -7.54 10.00
CA ASN A 183 -21.06 -8.54 10.99
C ASN A 183 -20.89 -9.98 10.47
N ALA A 184 -21.06 -10.30 9.19
CA ALA A 184 -20.80 -11.65 8.70
C ALA A 184 -19.30 -12.00 8.74
N ALA A 185 -18.41 -11.15 8.20
CA ALA A 185 -16.96 -11.33 8.19
C ALA A 185 -16.30 -11.27 9.59
N LEU A 186 -17.03 -10.86 10.63
CA LEU A 186 -16.57 -10.91 12.03
C LEU A 186 -17.41 -11.82 12.94
N SER A 187 -18.53 -12.40 12.46
CA SER A 187 -19.41 -13.27 13.26
C SER A 187 -19.84 -14.57 12.55
N LEU A 188 -19.44 -14.80 11.30
CA LEU A 188 -19.86 -15.95 10.47
C LEU A 188 -18.68 -16.44 9.62
N ASP A 189 -18.13 -17.59 9.99
CA ASP A 189 -17.37 -18.54 9.15
C ASP A 189 -16.56 -17.95 7.98
N GLY A 190 -15.24 -17.80 8.18
CA GLY A 190 -14.31 -17.28 7.15
C GLY A 190 -14.37 -18.07 5.84
N LEU A 191 -14.51 -19.39 5.90
CA LEU A 191 -14.57 -20.25 4.71
C LEU A 191 -15.76 -19.89 3.82
N LYS A 192 -16.92 -19.64 4.44
CA LYS A 192 -18.13 -19.22 3.73
C LYS A 192 -17.98 -17.88 3.02
N LEU A 193 -17.18 -16.96 3.56
CA LEU A 193 -16.90 -15.68 2.90
C LEU A 193 -16.09 -15.89 1.61
N ASP A 194 -15.09 -16.76 1.66
CA ASP A 194 -14.26 -17.09 0.50
C ASP A 194 -15.06 -17.87 -0.56
N GLU A 195 -15.95 -18.77 -0.16
CA GLU A 195 -16.91 -19.42 -1.06
C GLU A 195 -17.80 -18.41 -1.79
N LEU A 196 -18.31 -17.40 -1.07
CA LEU A 196 -19.11 -16.33 -1.66
C LEU A 196 -18.30 -15.47 -2.64
N ALA A 197 -17.05 -15.15 -2.27
CA ALA A 197 -16.14 -14.40 -3.13
C ALA A 197 -15.82 -15.19 -4.40
N MET A 198 -15.49 -16.48 -4.30
CA MET A 198 -15.24 -17.35 -5.45
C MET A 198 -16.48 -17.48 -6.33
N ARG A 199 -17.68 -17.69 -5.75
CA ARG A 199 -18.94 -17.69 -6.50
C ARG A 199 -19.15 -16.38 -7.28
N ASP A 200 -18.79 -15.25 -6.68
CA ASP A 200 -18.85 -13.95 -7.34
C ASP A 200 -17.79 -13.80 -8.43
N VAL A 201 -16.58 -14.38 -8.28
CA VAL A 201 -15.59 -14.50 -9.35
C VAL A 201 -16.17 -15.30 -10.54
N PHE A 202 -16.70 -16.51 -10.31
CA PHE A 202 -17.35 -17.30 -11.36
C PHE A 202 -18.44 -16.51 -12.09
N ARG A 203 -19.28 -15.77 -11.35
CA ARG A 203 -20.34 -14.93 -11.92
C ARG A 203 -19.80 -13.78 -12.78
N VAL A 204 -18.70 -13.15 -12.34
CA VAL A 204 -18.05 -12.06 -13.07
C VAL A 204 -17.49 -12.57 -14.41
N PHE A 205 -16.89 -13.76 -14.43
CA PHE A 205 -16.30 -14.38 -15.63
C PHE A 205 -17.30 -15.12 -16.53
N SER A 206 -18.53 -15.36 -16.05
CA SER A 206 -19.65 -15.81 -16.89
C SER A 206 -20.27 -14.70 -17.77
N LYS A 207 -19.86 -13.44 -17.61
CA LYS A 207 -20.35 -12.32 -18.43
C LYS A 207 -19.92 -12.48 -19.91
N PRO A 208 -20.62 -11.83 -20.87
CA PRO A 208 -20.14 -11.74 -22.26
C PRO A 208 -18.68 -11.28 -22.31
N LEU A 209 -17.89 -11.79 -23.27
CA LEU A 209 -16.43 -11.59 -23.32
C LEU A 209 -16.02 -10.11 -23.20
N GLN A 210 -16.76 -9.20 -23.85
CA GLN A 210 -16.51 -7.74 -23.82
C GLN A 210 -16.83 -7.08 -22.47
N LYS A 211 -17.42 -7.81 -21.53
CA LYS A 211 -17.76 -7.37 -20.17
C LYS A 211 -16.97 -8.12 -19.11
N ILE A 212 -16.11 -9.07 -19.50
CA ILE A 212 -15.18 -9.72 -18.58
C ILE A 212 -14.10 -8.69 -18.19
N PRO A 213 -13.82 -8.51 -16.90
CA PRO A 213 -12.79 -7.59 -16.45
C PRO A 213 -11.39 -7.95 -16.96
N ARG A 214 -10.68 -6.98 -17.52
CA ARG A 214 -9.28 -7.07 -17.92
C ARG A 214 -8.38 -7.27 -16.71
N TYR A 215 -8.65 -6.56 -15.63
CA TYR A 215 -7.99 -6.77 -14.33
C TYR A 215 -9.01 -7.05 -13.24
N THR A 216 -8.79 -8.12 -12.48
CA THR A 216 -9.60 -8.50 -11.30
C THR A 216 -8.69 -8.66 -10.10
N LEU A 217 -8.95 -7.88 -9.04
CA LEU A 217 -8.32 -8.08 -7.73
C LEU A 217 -9.34 -8.73 -6.79
N VAL A 218 -8.97 -9.85 -6.17
CA VAL A 218 -9.84 -10.69 -5.34
C VAL A 218 -9.23 -10.82 -3.95
N ALA A 219 -10.01 -10.51 -2.91
CA ALA A 219 -9.65 -10.73 -1.52
C ALA A 219 -10.35 -12.00 -0.99
N LEU A 220 -9.56 -12.88 -0.37
CA LEU A 220 -10.00 -14.11 0.28
C LEU A 220 -9.46 -14.11 1.71
N TYR A 221 -10.35 -14.05 2.71
CA TYR A 221 -10.03 -13.71 4.10
C TYR A 221 -9.96 -14.92 5.04
N ALA A 222 -10.32 -16.12 4.60
CA ALA A 222 -10.45 -17.26 5.50
C ALA A 222 -9.11 -17.64 6.15
N ALA A 223 -8.00 -17.54 5.42
CA ALA A 223 -6.66 -17.85 5.94
C ALA A 223 -6.27 -16.91 7.12
N ASP A 224 -6.44 -15.59 6.97
CA ASP A 224 -6.24 -14.64 8.08
C ASP A 224 -7.21 -14.89 9.24
N TYR A 225 -8.49 -15.14 8.94
CA TYR A 225 -9.51 -15.40 9.95
C TYR A 225 -9.16 -16.59 10.84
N TYR A 226 -8.84 -17.74 10.23
CA TYR A 226 -8.45 -18.95 10.98
C TYR A 226 -7.04 -18.84 11.54
N GLY A 227 -6.11 -18.15 10.87
CA GLY A 227 -4.79 -17.84 11.39
C GLY A 227 -4.86 -17.08 12.71
N HIS A 228 -5.77 -16.11 12.81
CA HIS A 228 -6.05 -15.38 14.04
C HIS A 228 -6.73 -16.23 15.11
N LYS A 229 -7.68 -17.09 14.72
CA LYS A 229 -8.54 -17.83 15.65
C LYS A 229 -7.89 -19.11 16.19
N GLU A 230 -7.33 -19.92 15.30
CA GLU A 230 -6.86 -21.29 15.56
C GLU A 230 -5.33 -21.40 15.44
N GLY A 231 -4.69 -20.48 14.72
CA GLY A 231 -3.23 -20.37 14.60
C GLY A 231 -2.72 -20.50 13.17
N VAL A 232 -1.46 -20.12 12.99
CA VAL A 232 -0.82 -19.86 11.68
C VAL A 232 -0.85 -21.03 10.69
N ALA A 233 -0.80 -22.26 11.17
CA ALA A 233 -0.73 -23.48 10.35
C ALA A 233 -1.74 -24.54 10.83
N SER A 234 -2.93 -24.11 11.25
CA SER A 234 -3.96 -25.01 11.77
C SER A 234 -4.63 -25.86 10.67
N ASP A 235 -5.37 -26.89 11.08
CA ASP A 235 -6.16 -27.73 10.15
C ASP A 235 -7.24 -26.92 9.41
N GLU A 236 -7.76 -25.85 10.02
CA GLU A 236 -8.72 -24.93 9.39
C GLU A 236 -8.06 -24.08 8.29
N VAL A 237 -6.80 -23.66 8.49
CA VAL A 237 -6.01 -23.01 7.44
C VAL A 237 -5.78 -24.00 6.28
N LEU A 238 -5.45 -25.26 6.57
CA LEU A 238 -5.32 -26.29 5.54
C LEU A 238 -6.65 -26.52 4.79
N ALA A 239 -7.77 -26.64 5.50
CA ALA A 239 -9.09 -26.82 4.92
C ALA A 239 -9.46 -25.67 3.98
N THR A 240 -9.15 -24.43 4.39
CA THR A 240 -9.31 -23.23 3.57
C THR A 240 -8.51 -23.33 2.27
N LEU A 241 -7.24 -23.72 2.36
CA LEU A 241 -6.38 -23.85 1.19
C LEU A 241 -6.85 -24.97 0.25
N LYS A 242 -7.31 -26.10 0.78
CA LYS A 242 -7.90 -27.20 -0.01
C LYS A 242 -9.17 -26.75 -0.75
N GLN A 243 -10.05 -26.00 -0.07
CA GLN A 243 -11.26 -25.47 -0.70
C GLN A 243 -10.92 -24.49 -1.82
N PHE A 244 -9.92 -23.64 -1.61
CA PHE A 244 -9.43 -22.73 -2.65
C PHE A 244 -8.77 -23.49 -3.81
N ASP A 245 -7.91 -24.48 -3.56
CA ASP A 245 -7.26 -25.32 -4.57
C ASP A 245 -8.29 -26.01 -5.49
N PHE A 246 -9.37 -26.56 -4.90
CA PHE A 246 -10.47 -27.15 -5.64
C PHE A 246 -11.25 -26.11 -6.46
N SER A 247 -11.63 -24.98 -5.85
CA SER A 247 -12.37 -23.90 -6.54
C SER A 247 -11.52 -23.27 -7.65
N PHE A 248 -10.20 -23.21 -7.47
CA PHE A 248 -9.24 -22.72 -8.44
C PHE A 248 -9.19 -23.62 -9.67
N ALA A 249 -9.14 -24.94 -9.50
CA ALA A 249 -9.21 -25.89 -10.61
C ALA A 249 -10.49 -25.72 -11.44
N GLN A 250 -11.66 -25.64 -10.78
CA GLN A 250 -12.94 -25.39 -11.45
C GLN A 250 -12.95 -24.05 -12.19
N PHE A 251 -12.28 -23.04 -11.64
CA PHE A 251 -12.18 -21.74 -12.28
C PHE A 251 -11.27 -21.76 -13.52
N LEU A 252 -10.17 -22.52 -13.49
CA LEU A 252 -9.34 -22.75 -14.68
C LEU A 252 -10.14 -23.42 -15.81
N ASP A 253 -10.97 -24.41 -15.47
CA ASP A 253 -11.86 -25.06 -16.44
C ASP A 253 -12.86 -24.06 -17.05
N GLN A 254 -13.46 -23.20 -16.22
CA GLN A 254 -14.31 -22.11 -16.72
C GLN A 254 -13.54 -21.22 -17.70
N LEU A 255 -12.34 -20.74 -17.36
CA LEU A 255 -11.54 -19.89 -18.26
C LEU A 255 -11.21 -20.60 -19.59
N LYS A 256 -10.98 -21.91 -19.54
CA LYS A 256 -10.72 -22.76 -20.73
C LYS A 256 -11.97 -22.88 -21.60
N GLU A 257 -13.12 -23.20 -21.02
CA GLU A 257 -14.42 -23.26 -21.72
C GLU A 257 -14.81 -21.92 -22.34
N ARG A 258 -14.42 -20.81 -21.68
CA ARG A 258 -14.62 -19.45 -22.19
C ARG A 258 -13.59 -19.05 -23.27
N GLY A 259 -12.58 -19.88 -23.52
CA GLY A 259 -11.54 -19.64 -24.53
C GLY A 259 -10.58 -18.49 -24.20
N ILE A 260 -10.41 -18.16 -22.91
CA ILE A 260 -9.58 -17.03 -22.46
C ILE A 260 -8.40 -17.44 -21.58
N LEU A 261 -8.30 -18.72 -21.17
CA LEU A 261 -7.23 -19.21 -20.33
C LEU A 261 -5.83 -18.91 -20.92
N ASP A 262 -5.63 -19.15 -22.22
CA ASP A 262 -4.35 -18.91 -22.91
C ASP A 262 -3.99 -17.42 -23.08
N LYS A 263 -4.85 -16.52 -22.59
CA LYS A 263 -4.63 -15.07 -22.54
C LYS A 263 -4.67 -14.52 -21.11
N THR A 264 -4.77 -15.40 -20.11
CA THR A 264 -4.96 -15.00 -18.71
C THR A 264 -3.70 -15.20 -17.89
N TYR A 265 -3.22 -14.12 -17.28
CA TYR A 265 -2.24 -14.17 -16.20
C TYR A 265 -2.97 -14.32 -14.87
N ILE A 266 -2.53 -15.24 -14.03
CA ILE A 266 -3.07 -15.43 -12.70
C ILE A 266 -1.93 -15.20 -11.70
N ILE A 267 -2.19 -14.33 -10.74
CA ILE A 267 -1.32 -14.02 -9.61
C ILE A 267 -1.99 -14.56 -8.35
N LEU A 268 -1.25 -15.35 -7.57
CA LEU A 268 -1.59 -15.75 -6.22
C LEU A 268 -0.58 -15.12 -5.25
N SER A 269 -1.05 -14.31 -4.31
CA SER A 269 -0.21 -13.72 -3.28
C SER A 269 -0.91 -13.66 -1.93
N SER A 270 -0.22 -13.11 -0.94
CA SER A 270 -0.84 -12.58 0.28
C SER A 270 -0.49 -11.11 0.45
N ASP A 271 -1.25 -10.38 1.24
CA ASP A 271 -1.02 -8.99 1.62
C ASP A 271 -0.08 -8.85 2.82
N HIS A 272 -0.07 -9.85 3.71
CA HIS A 272 0.90 -10.00 4.80
C HIS A 272 0.97 -11.46 5.27
N GLY A 273 1.99 -11.80 6.04
CA GLY A 273 2.04 -13.04 6.79
C GLY A 273 1.40 -12.90 8.17
N ILE A 274 1.71 -13.84 9.06
CA ILE A 274 1.14 -13.93 10.41
C ILE A 274 2.08 -14.72 11.35
N HIS A 275 2.28 -14.28 12.58
CA HIS A 275 3.08 -14.98 13.58
C HIS A 275 2.25 -15.41 14.79
N PRO A 276 2.69 -16.43 15.54
CA PRO A 276 2.05 -16.79 16.80
C PRO A 276 2.07 -15.66 17.83
N THR A 277 0.99 -15.51 18.58
CA THR A 277 0.82 -14.57 19.69
C THR A 277 -0.02 -15.25 20.79
N GLY A 278 -0.45 -14.51 21.80
CA GLY A 278 -1.27 -15.06 22.88
C GLY A 278 -1.67 -14.02 23.93
N ASP A 279 -0.85 -13.00 24.15
CA ASP A 279 -1.04 -12.06 25.26
C ASP A 279 -1.34 -10.62 24.78
N VAL A 280 -2.01 -9.84 25.64
CA VAL A 280 -2.37 -8.43 25.36
C VAL A 280 -1.49 -7.45 26.12
N PHE A 281 -0.76 -6.62 25.38
CA PHE A 281 -0.03 -5.48 25.90
C PHE A 281 -0.93 -4.23 25.94
N ASP A 282 -1.54 -3.96 27.10
CA ASP A 282 -2.33 -2.75 27.35
C ASP A 282 -1.43 -1.53 27.59
N LEU A 283 -0.79 -1.06 26.52
CA LEU A 283 0.09 0.10 26.54
C LEU A 283 -0.65 1.38 27.01
N ARG A 284 -1.95 1.52 26.73
CA ARG A 284 -2.72 2.68 27.20
C ARG A 284 -2.76 2.70 28.72
N ASN A 285 -3.05 1.57 29.36
CA ASN A 285 -3.08 1.48 30.81
C ASN A 285 -1.70 1.69 31.44
N VAL A 286 -0.63 1.18 30.83
CA VAL A 286 0.76 1.46 31.26
C VAL A 286 1.01 2.97 31.29
N LEU A 287 0.74 3.67 30.18
CA LEU A 287 0.91 5.11 30.09
C LEU A 287 -0.01 5.85 31.07
N TRP A 288 -1.24 5.37 31.27
CA TRP A 288 -2.18 5.97 32.20
C TRP A 288 -1.71 5.89 33.65
N LYS A 289 -1.17 4.74 34.08
CA LYS A 289 -0.55 4.54 35.40
C LYS A 289 0.69 5.42 35.59
N ALA A 290 1.49 5.61 34.54
CA ALA A 290 2.64 6.52 34.56
C ALA A 290 2.26 8.01 34.54
N GLY A 291 0.97 8.34 34.40
CA GLY A 291 0.46 9.71 34.50
C GLY A 291 0.13 10.38 33.16
N PHE A 292 0.48 9.77 32.03
CA PHE A 292 0.11 10.25 30.70
C PHE A 292 -1.40 10.15 30.49
N ARG A 293 -1.99 11.04 29.69
CA ARG A 293 -3.43 11.11 29.46
C ARG A 293 -3.73 11.35 27.98
N ASP A 294 -4.93 11.00 27.53
CA ASP A 294 -5.35 11.12 26.13
C ASP A 294 -5.28 12.56 25.58
N LYS A 295 -5.31 13.56 26.47
CA LYS A 295 -5.14 14.98 26.10
C LYS A 295 -3.70 15.37 25.74
N SER A 296 -2.71 14.51 26.04
CA SER A 296 -1.28 14.75 25.83
C SER A 296 -0.60 13.70 24.96
N VAL A 297 -1.11 12.46 24.94
CA VAL A 297 -0.63 11.38 24.07
C VAL A 297 -1.83 10.61 23.50
N TYR A 298 -1.69 10.09 22.29
CA TYR A 298 -2.65 9.16 21.68
C TYR A 298 -1.92 7.90 21.24
N VAL A 299 -2.37 6.75 21.73
CA VAL A 299 -1.91 5.43 21.26
C VAL A 299 -2.94 4.88 20.29
N GLY A 300 -2.48 4.38 19.14
CA GLY A 300 -3.32 3.74 18.14
C GLY A 300 -4.17 2.61 18.72
N ASN A 301 -5.49 2.71 18.56
CA ASN A 301 -6.50 1.72 18.93
C ASN A 301 -6.56 0.52 17.97
N ARG A 302 -6.02 0.68 16.76
CA ARG A 302 -5.96 -0.38 15.74
C ARG A 302 -4.55 -0.96 15.59
N GLY A 303 -3.67 -0.71 16.55
CA GLY A 303 -2.39 -1.42 16.65
C GLY A 303 -2.62 -2.93 16.83
N ILE A 304 -1.73 -3.73 16.25
CA ILE A 304 -1.78 -5.20 16.31
C ILE A 304 -0.47 -5.67 16.95
N SER A 305 0.55 -6.09 16.19
CA SER A 305 1.90 -6.31 16.75
C SER A 305 2.79 -5.07 16.70
N SER A 306 2.36 -4.06 15.95
CA SER A 306 2.89 -2.71 16.03
C SER A 306 1.78 -1.71 16.30
N THR A 307 2.13 -0.60 16.93
CA THR A 307 1.24 0.55 17.09
C THR A 307 2.00 1.86 16.97
N PHE A 308 1.28 2.93 16.64
CA PHE A 308 1.81 4.28 16.61
C PHE A 308 1.37 5.03 17.86
N LEU A 309 2.30 5.80 18.43
CA LEU A 309 2.02 6.78 19.46
C LEU A 309 2.26 8.19 18.92
N TYR A 310 1.29 9.05 19.19
CA TYR A 310 1.31 10.47 18.88
C TYR A 310 1.42 11.24 20.20
N ALA A 311 2.48 12.01 20.36
CA ALA A 311 2.67 12.87 21.49
C ALA A 311 2.41 14.34 21.09
N LYS A 312 1.83 15.08 22.02
CA LYS A 312 1.56 16.51 21.85
C LYS A 312 2.89 17.28 21.92
N GLY A 313 3.17 18.10 20.91
CA GLY A 313 4.35 18.96 20.86
C GLY A 313 4.28 20.11 21.87
N GLU A 314 5.36 20.89 21.92
CA GLU A 314 5.58 22.05 22.78
C GLU A 314 4.47 23.10 22.66
N LYS A 315 3.96 23.30 21.45
CA LYS A 315 2.96 24.32 21.09
C LYS A 315 1.56 23.73 20.88
N GLY A 316 1.37 22.43 21.08
CA GLY A 316 0.07 21.77 20.91
C GLY A 316 0.09 20.50 20.07
N TRP A 317 -1.06 20.19 19.45
CA TRP A 317 -1.18 19.01 18.58
C TRP A 317 -0.67 19.28 17.16
N LYS A 318 -0.63 20.55 16.74
CA LYS A 318 -0.29 20.95 15.36
C LYS A 318 1.20 20.86 15.04
N ASP A 319 2.04 20.77 16.05
CA ASP A 319 3.49 20.61 16.00
C ASP A 319 3.90 19.16 16.32
N LEU A 320 5.08 18.80 15.83
CA LEU A 320 5.74 17.54 16.14
C LEU A 320 6.62 17.73 17.39
N PRO A 321 6.59 16.81 18.35
CA PRO A 321 7.46 16.89 19.52
C PRO A 321 8.92 16.69 19.13
N SER A 322 9.82 17.45 19.75
CA SER A 322 11.26 17.17 19.68
C SER A 322 11.62 15.87 20.41
N LEU A 323 12.75 15.26 20.05
CA LEU A 323 13.29 14.10 20.79
C LEU A 323 13.52 14.44 22.27
N ASP A 324 14.01 15.66 22.55
CA ASP A 324 14.20 16.15 23.91
C ASP A 324 12.88 16.21 24.69
N ARG A 325 11.80 16.72 24.07
CA ARG A 325 10.46 16.70 24.67
C ARG A 325 9.95 15.30 24.96
N LEU A 326 10.26 14.31 24.11
CA LEU A 326 9.84 12.93 24.38
C LEU A 326 10.60 12.32 25.59
N ARG A 327 11.84 12.74 25.82
CA ARG A 327 12.65 12.35 27.01
C ARG A 327 12.31 13.15 28.27
N HIS A 328 11.81 14.37 28.09
CA HIS A 328 11.40 15.28 29.15
C HIS A 328 9.94 15.69 28.90
N PHE A 329 9.04 14.70 28.96
CA PHE A 329 7.64 14.92 28.62
C PHE A 329 6.86 15.44 29.84
N PRO A 330 6.11 16.55 29.71
CA PRO A 330 5.43 17.14 30.85
C PRO A 330 4.21 16.30 31.26
N VAL A 331 4.22 15.83 32.50
CA VAL A 331 3.14 15.05 33.13
C VAL A 331 2.81 15.68 34.49
N LYS A 332 1.69 16.41 34.55
CA LYS A 332 1.33 17.26 35.70
C LYS A 332 2.49 18.21 36.02
N ASP A 333 3.03 18.16 37.24
CA ASP A 333 4.12 19.02 37.71
C ASP A 333 5.51 18.37 37.57
N LYS A 334 5.62 17.28 36.80
CA LYS A 334 6.86 16.51 36.61
C LYS A 334 7.22 16.39 35.13
N GLN A 335 8.50 16.10 34.88
CA GLN A 335 8.99 15.63 33.57
C GLN A 335 9.22 14.12 33.66
N ILE A 336 8.69 13.37 32.70
CA ILE A 336 8.83 11.91 32.61
C ILE A 336 9.38 11.55 31.24
N ASP A 337 10.32 10.62 31.20
CA ASP A 337 10.83 10.06 29.94
C ASP A 337 9.80 9.08 29.35
N LEU A 338 9.08 9.54 28.32
CA LEU A 338 8.06 8.73 27.63
C LEU A 338 8.70 7.57 26.87
N ILE A 339 9.87 7.78 26.27
CA ILE A 339 10.61 6.76 25.53
C ILE A 339 11.00 5.64 26.49
N LYS A 340 11.61 6.00 27.62
CA LYS A 340 12.01 5.03 28.65
C LYS A 340 10.80 4.32 29.27
N THR A 341 9.70 5.03 29.54
CA THR A 341 8.47 4.45 30.11
C THR A 341 7.96 3.28 29.25
N ILE A 342 8.00 3.43 27.91
CA ILE A 342 7.57 2.39 26.97
C ILE A 342 8.62 1.28 26.88
N LEU A 343 9.90 1.65 26.77
CA LEU A 343 11.01 0.70 26.60
C LEU A 343 11.24 -0.21 27.81
N ASP A 344 10.95 0.29 29.02
CA ASP A 344 11.06 -0.47 30.27
C ASP A 344 10.01 -1.59 30.39
N GLN A 345 8.96 -1.58 29.55
CA GLN A 345 7.96 -2.64 29.55
C GLN A 345 8.55 -3.92 28.94
N HIS A 346 8.38 -5.05 29.62
CA HIS A 346 8.90 -6.34 29.16
C HIS A 346 8.25 -6.85 27.87
N GLU A 347 7.05 -6.32 27.58
CA GLU A 347 6.24 -6.56 26.38
C GLU A 347 6.76 -5.79 25.15
N THR A 348 7.57 -4.74 25.34
CA THR A 348 8.14 -3.96 24.24
C THR A 348 9.38 -4.66 23.68
N ASP A 349 9.42 -4.91 22.37
CA ASP A 349 10.63 -5.44 21.71
C ASP A 349 11.62 -4.31 21.40
N TRP A 350 11.18 -3.36 20.57
CA TRP A 350 11.91 -2.15 20.27
C TRP A 350 10.94 -1.04 19.85
N ILE A 351 11.40 0.20 19.94
CA ILE A 351 10.65 1.38 19.47
C ILE A 351 11.48 2.17 18.49
N ALA A 352 10.85 2.71 17.45
CA ALA A 352 11.46 3.69 16.55
C ALA A 352 10.86 5.07 16.84
N VAL A 353 11.72 6.07 16.94
CA VAL A 353 11.37 7.44 17.34
C VAL A 353 11.85 8.41 16.27
N ARG A 354 10.97 9.33 15.91
CA ARG A 354 11.27 10.43 14.99
C ARG A 354 12.41 11.29 15.54
N ASP A 355 13.47 11.48 14.76
CA ASP A 355 14.56 12.42 15.04
C ASP A 355 14.74 13.35 13.83
N GLY A 356 13.76 14.23 13.62
CA GLY A 356 13.66 15.02 12.39
C GLY A 356 12.97 14.27 11.23
N PHE A 357 13.25 14.71 10.00
CA PHE A 357 12.71 14.10 8.76
C PHE A 357 13.72 13.22 8.02
N ASP A 358 14.98 13.34 8.41
CA ASP A 358 16.14 12.69 7.82
C ASP A 358 16.77 11.66 8.75
N ALA A 359 16.24 11.49 9.96
CA ALA A 359 16.72 10.46 10.87
C ALA A 359 15.62 9.82 11.73
N VAL A 360 15.88 8.55 12.09
CA VAL A 360 15.06 7.76 13.00
C VAL A 360 15.97 7.07 14.00
N ARG A 361 15.65 7.18 15.28
CA ARG A 361 16.35 6.43 16.34
C ARG A 361 15.55 5.21 16.74
N ILE A 362 16.19 4.06 16.77
CA ILE A 362 15.59 2.82 17.24
C ILE A 362 16.19 2.51 18.60
N PHE A 363 15.34 2.22 19.58
CA PHE A 363 15.74 1.86 20.94
C PHE A 363 15.26 0.45 21.27
N LYS A 364 16.15 -0.33 21.88
CA LYS A 364 15.93 -1.64 22.50
C LYS A 364 16.57 -1.60 23.90
N GLN A 365 16.15 -2.45 24.83
CA GLN A 365 16.59 -2.36 26.25
C GLN A 365 18.11 -2.26 26.44
N ASP A 366 18.90 -2.92 25.60
CA ASP A 366 20.36 -3.00 25.66
C ASP A 366 21.06 -2.52 24.38
N GLY A 367 20.38 -1.68 23.60
CA GLY A 367 20.97 -1.15 22.39
C GLY A 367 20.14 -0.10 21.69
N GLN A 368 20.79 0.63 20.79
CA GLN A 368 20.14 1.65 19.98
C GLN A 368 20.75 1.68 18.60
N ALA A 369 19.96 2.11 17.62
CA ALA A 369 20.41 2.35 16.27
C ALA A 369 19.95 3.70 15.75
N LEU A 370 20.69 4.19 14.77
CA LEU A 370 20.38 5.39 14.01
C LEU A 370 20.26 5.01 12.55
N ILE A 371 19.08 5.27 11.99
CA ILE A 371 18.87 5.31 10.55
C ILE A 371 18.97 6.78 10.11
N LYS A 372 19.77 7.05 9.08
CA LYS A 372 19.75 8.34 8.38
C LYS A 372 19.27 8.17 6.95
N VAL A 373 18.53 9.15 6.46
CA VAL A 373 18.09 9.26 5.07
C VAL A 373 18.81 10.43 4.42
N ILE A 374 19.52 10.13 3.34
CA ILE A 374 20.31 11.10 2.58
C ILE A 374 19.62 11.29 1.22
N PRO A 375 18.90 12.41 1.02
CA PRO A 375 18.37 12.75 -0.29
C PRO A 375 19.52 13.14 -1.23
N TYR A 376 19.51 12.61 -2.44
CA TYR A 376 20.43 13.03 -3.49
C TYR A 376 19.74 12.98 -4.86
N SER A 377 19.61 14.15 -5.50
CA SER A 377 18.78 14.32 -6.68
C SER A 377 17.35 13.81 -6.40
N ASN A 378 16.76 13.05 -7.31
CA ASN A 378 15.44 12.44 -7.17
C ASN A 378 15.44 11.08 -6.44
N LYS A 379 16.49 10.77 -5.66
CA LYS A 379 16.64 9.49 -4.95
C LYS A 379 16.94 9.70 -3.47
N SER A 380 16.64 8.66 -2.69
CA SER A 380 17.01 8.58 -1.27
C SER A 380 17.97 7.42 -1.03
N PHE A 381 18.97 7.67 -0.21
CA PHE A 381 19.94 6.70 0.27
C PHE A 381 19.86 6.59 1.79
N TYR A 382 20.34 5.48 2.34
CA TYR A 382 20.11 5.14 3.73
C TYR A 382 21.39 4.62 4.38
N SER A 383 21.65 5.04 5.61
CA SER A 383 22.69 4.45 6.45
C SER A 383 22.11 3.92 7.75
N TYR A 384 22.78 2.91 8.30
CA TYR A 384 22.42 2.27 9.56
C TYR A 384 23.67 2.08 10.41
N SER A 385 23.58 2.47 11.68
CA SER A 385 24.62 2.22 12.68
C SER A 385 23.96 1.95 14.02
N TYR A 386 24.62 1.14 14.86
CA TYR A 386 24.09 0.80 16.18
C TYR A 386 25.18 0.80 17.25
N THR A 387 24.75 0.88 18.50
CA THR A 387 25.58 0.77 19.71
C THR A 387 24.89 -0.16 20.70
N GLY A 388 25.65 -0.95 21.46
CA GLY A 388 25.09 -2.03 22.27
C GLY A 388 24.63 -3.19 21.39
N LYS A 389 23.47 -3.79 21.68
CA LYS A 389 22.86 -4.78 20.79
C LYS A 389 22.15 -4.12 19.61
N ASP A 390 22.23 -4.75 18.45
CA ASP A 390 21.52 -4.33 17.24
C ASP A 390 19.99 -4.50 17.43
N PRO A 391 19.20 -3.42 17.43
CA PRO A 391 17.74 -3.51 17.61
C PRO A 391 17.01 -4.28 16.51
N LEU A 392 17.51 -4.26 15.27
CA LEU A 392 16.89 -4.92 14.10
C LEU A 392 17.49 -6.30 13.83
N GLY A 393 18.47 -6.73 14.62
CA GLY A 393 19.05 -8.08 14.57
C GLY A 393 19.92 -8.35 13.34
N PHE A 394 20.29 -7.34 12.55
CA PHE A 394 21.12 -7.53 11.36
C PHE A 394 22.53 -8.03 11.67
N SER A 395 23.07 -7.69 12.84
CA SER A 395 24.38 -8.16 13.32
C SER A 395 24.50 -9.67 13.49
N GLN A 396 23.37 -10.40 13.50
CA GLN A 396 23.34 -11.86 13.56
C GLN A 396 23.74 -12.51 12.22
N ASP A 397 23.66 -11.78 11.11
CA ASP A 397 24.14 -12.23 9.80
C ASP A 397 25.50 -11.58 9.49
N PRO A 398 26.61 -12.36 9.50
CA PRO A 398 27.94 -11.84 9.19
C PRO A 398 28.03 -11.15 7.82
N LYS A 399 27.18 -11.52 6.86
CA LYS A 399 27.14 -10.91 5.52
C LYS A 399 26.69 -9.45 5.57
N LEU A 400 25.95 -9.05 6.61
CA LEU A 400 25.47 -7.69 6.79
C LEU A 400 26.49 -6.77 7.46
N ALA A 401 27.60 -7.28 8.01
CA ALA A 401 28.60 -6.46 8.71
C ALA A 401 29.06 -5.18 7.96
N PRO A 402 29.20 -5.15 6.61
CA PRO A 402 29.52 -3.93 5.88
C PRO A 402 28.43 -2.85 5.94
N PHE A 403 27.16 -3.24 6.12
CA PHE A 403 25.99 -2.37 6.14
C PHE A 403 25.78 -1.67 7.49
N LEU A 404 26.36 -2.19 8.58
CA LEU A 404 26.02 -1.77 9.94
C LEU A 404 26.96 -0.71 10.54
N LYS A 405 27.88 -0.19 9.74
CA LYS A 405 28.92 0.77 10.16
C LYS A 405 28.65 2.20 9.69
N GLY A 406 27.39 2.56 9.51
CA GLY A 406 26.98 3.91 9.07
C GLY A 406 27.30 4.23 7.62
N LYS A 407 27.69 3.24 6.81
CA LYS A 407 27.89 3.41 5.36
C LYS A 407 26.54 3.62 4.66
N VAL A 408 26.60 4.36 3.56
CA VAL A 408 25.44 4.75 2.76
C VAL A 408 25.18 3.72 1.65
N PHE A 409 23.93 3.27 1.55
CA PHE A 409 23.49 2.35 0.50
C PHE A 409 22.15 2.78 -0.10
N SER A 410 21.89 2.36 -1.32
CA SER A 410 20.59 2.60 -1.97
C SER A 410 19.49 1.71 -1.36
N LYS A 411 18.22 2.07 -1.60
CA LYS A 411 17.07 1.24 -1.19
C LYS A 411 17.16 -0.21 -1.70
N ASP A 412 17.70 -0.40 -2.90
CA ASP A 412 17.85 -1.72 -3.52
C ASP A 412 18.93 -2.56 -2.87
N GLN A 413 20.04 -1.94 -2.50
CA GLN A 413 21.14 -2.61 -1.84
C GLN A 413 20.68 -3.10 -0.47
N TRP A 414 19.95 -2.25 0.27
CA TRP A 414 19.29 -2.64 1.52
C TRP A 414 18.29 -3.77 1.32
N PHE A 415 17.38 -3.64 0.34
CA PHE A 415 16.41 -4.69 0.04
C PHE A 415 17.08 -6.03 -0.28
N LYS A 416 18.04 -6.04 -1.21
CA LYS A 416 18.77 -7.26 -1.60
C LYS A 416 19.53 -7.89 -0.45
N ALA A 417 20.18 -7.08 0.38
CA ALA A 417 20.98 -7.57 1.49
C ALA A 417 20.10 -8.12 2.63
N THR A 418 18.98 -7.46 2.93
CA THR A 418 18.22 -7.71 4.16
C THR A 418 16.88 -8.41 3.94
N ALA A 419 16.47 -8.74 2.71
CA ALA A 419 15.17 -9.36 2.45
C ALA A 419 14.94 -10.67 3.22
N GLY A 420 16.00 -11.44 3.51
CA GLY A 420 15.95 -12.67 4.30
C GLY A 420 16.26 -12.51 5.80
N ALA A 421 16.50 -11.29 6.27
CA ALA A 421 16.85 -11.02 7.68
C ALA A 421 15.63 -11.14 8.61
N LEU A 422 15.87 -11.05 9.93
CA LEU A 422 14.80 -11.07 10.94
C LEU A 422 13.83 -9.89 10.79
N SER A 423 14.34 -8.71 10.44
CA SER A 423 13.56 -7.52 10.10
C SER A 423 13.73 -7.14 8.61
N PRO A 424 13.03 -7.81 7.68
CA PRO A 424 13.26 -7.63 6.25
C PRO A 424 13.11 -6.18 5.79
N ASN A 425 14.09 -5.69 5.04
CA ASN A 425 14.11 -4.33 4.49
C ASN A 425 13.94 -3.20 5.53
N GLY A 426 14.16 -3.50 6.82
CA GLY A 426 13.70 -2.65 7.92
C GLY A 426 14.24 -1.23 7.92
N VAL A 427 15.48 -1.02 7.46
CA VAL A 427 16.07 0.33 7.35
C VAL A 427 15.24 1.23 6.44
N VAL A 428 14.86 0.72 5.26
CA VAL A 428 14.14 1.50 4.25
C VAL A 428 12.68 1.67 4.66
N GLU A 429 12.03 0.61 5.13
CA GLU A 429 10.63 0.64 5.57
C GLU A 429 10.41 1.64 6.71
N ILE A 430 11.21 1.55 7.78
CA ILE A 430 11.10 2.45 8.94
C ILE A 430 11.38 3.88 8.52
N ALA A 431 12.49 4.13 7.81
CA ALA A 431 12.84 5.47 7.34
C ALA A 431 11.71 6.12 6.52
N ASN A 432 11.16 5.38 5.55
CA ASN A 432 10.11 5.87 4.68
C ASN A 432 8.83 6.19 5.45
N LEU A 433 8.45 5.39 6.46
CA LEU A 433 7.32 5.68 7.33
C LEU A 433 7.50 6.99 8.09
N PHE A 434 8.69 7.23 8.65
CA PHE A 434 8.97 8.48 9.37
C PHE A 434 9.14 9.69 8.44
N GLN A 435 9.27 9.52 7.12
CA GLN A 435 9.13 10.64 6.19
C GLN A 435 7.68 11.08 5.97
N GLU A 436 6.68 10.30 6.38
CA GLU A 436 5.27 10.70 6.32
C GLU A 436 4.92 11.56 7.54
N PRO A 437 4.62 12.86 7.38
CA PRO A 437 4.39 13.77 8.51
C PRO A 437 3.12 13.46 9.31
N ARG A 438 2.15 12.72 8.74
CA ARG A 438 0.93 12.28 9.45
C ARG A 438 1.16 11.03 10.30
N MET A 439 2.31 10.38 10.15
CA MET A 439 2.68 9.23 10.95
C MET A 439 2.88 9.60 12.43
N GLY A 440 2.74 8.62 13.33
CA GLY A 440 3.08 8.79 14.74
C GLY A 440 4.52 9.25 14.98
N ASP A 441 4.80 9.68 16.21
CA ASP A 441 6.15 10.10 16.62
C ASP A 441 6.99 8.93 17.12
N ILE A 442 6.32 7.91 17.63
CA ILE A 442 6.92 6.65 18.08
C ILE A 442 6.16 5.51 17.42
N LEU A 443 6.89 4.65 16.71
CA LEU A 443 6.44 3.32 16.31
C LEU A 443 6.90 2.35 17.39
N ILE A 444 5.98 1.52 17.87
CA ILE A 444 6.24 0.59 18.98
C ILE A 444 5.98 -0.81 18.47
N LEU A 445 6.98 -1.69 18.57
CA LEU A 445 6.84 -3.10 18.26
C LEU A 445 6.69 -3.89 19.56
N ALA A 446 5.65 -4.72 19.64
CA ALA A 446 5.49 -5.66 20.75
C ALA A 446 6.39 -6.88 20.53
N LYS A 447 6.93 -7.42 21.62
CA LYS A 447 7.69 -8.66 21.66
C LYS A 447 6.71 -9.83 21.61
N GLY A 448 6.95 -10.82 20.75
CA GLY A 448 6.16 -12.07 20.78
C GLY A 448 6.24 -12.73 22.17
N PRO A 449 5.11 -13.20 22.74
CA PRO A 449 3.79 -13.38 22.14
C PRO A 449 2.81 -12.20 22.32
N TRP A 450 3.25 -11.01 22.69
CA TRP A 450 2.39 -9.87 23.01
C TRP A 450 1.84 -9.15 21.75
N GLY A 451 0.61 -8.66 21.84
CA GLY A 451 -0.01 -7.74 20.87
C GLY A 451 -0.87 -6.66 21.54
N PHE A 452 -1.18 -5.56 20.86
CA PHE A 452 -1.76 -4.37 21.49
C PHE A 452 -3.28 -4.37 21.70
N ARG A 453 -4.02 -5.35 21.16
CA ARG A 453 -5.48 -5.21 21.01
C ARG A 453 -6.31 -6.32 21.62
N LYS A 454 -6.05 -7.58 21.25
CA LYS A 454 -6.82 -8.75 21.67
C LYS A 454 -5.94 -9.98 21.65
N GLU A 455 -6.21 -10.91 22.55
CA GLU A 455 -5.67 -12.26 22.52
C GLU A 455 -6.14 -12.95 21.24
N LYS A 456 -5.20 -13.59 20.56
CA LYS A 456 -5.38 -14.34 19.32
C LYS A 456 -4.36 -15.46 19.31
N ALA A 457 -4.58 -16.52 18.53
CA ALA A 457 -3.57 -17.56 18.33
C ALA A 457 -2.45 -17.09 17.40
N GLY A 458 -2.81 -16.34 16.35
CA GLY A 458 -1.88 -15.71 15.42
C GLY A 458 -2.21 -14.24 15.22
N THR A 459 -1.22 -13.44 14.80
CA THR A 459 -1.38 -12.00 14.58
C THR A 459 -0.33 -11.46 13.61
N HIS A 460 -0.44 -10.20 13.20
CA HIS A 460 0.43 -9.62 12.17
C HIS A 460 0.70 -8.12 12.40
N GLY A 461 1.29 -7.44 11.41
CA GLY A 461 1.58 -6.01 11.45
C GLY A 461 2.94 -5.65 12.03
N SER A 462 3.80 -6.62 12.31
CA SER A 462 5.19 -6.40 12.71
C SER A 462 6.13 -6.32 11.50
N LEU A 463 7.36 -5.86 11.75
CA LEU A 463 8.44 -5.89 10.77
C LEU A 463 9.15 -7.25 10.75
N ASN A 464 8.69 -8.24 11.54
CA ASN A 464 9.32 -9.55 11.60
C ASN A 464 9.12 -10.29 10.28
N ARG A 465 10.06 -11.17 9.93
CA ARG A 465 10.00 -11.91 8.66
C ARG A 465 8.71 -12.69 8.47
N ASP A 466 8.12 -13.20 9.55
CA ASP A 466 6.90 -14.00 9.53
C ASP A 466 5.68 -13.20 9.05
N ASP A 467 5.65 -11.89 9.31
CA ASP A 467 4.58 -10.99 8.86
C ASP A 467 4.91 -10.34 7.51
N MET A 468 6.19 -10.14 7.23
CA MET A 468 6.65 -9.44 6.02
C MET A 468 6.77 -10.38 4.82
N THR A 469 7.02 -11.68 5.03
CA THR A 469 7.27 -12.63 3.94
C THR A 469 5.97 -13.26 3.44
N ILE A 470 5.58 -12.91 2.22
CA ILE A 470 4.34 -13.37 1.58
C ILE A 470 4.63 -14.37 0.45
N PRO A 471 3.69 -15.28 0.13
CA PRO A 471 3.75 -16.02 -1.12
C PRO A 471 3.54 -15.07 -2.31
N LEU A 472 4.20 -15.38 -3.42
CA LEU A 472 3.92 -14.78 -4.72
C LEU A 472 4.16 -15.84 -5.79
N TRP A 473 3.08 -16.34 -6.36
CA TRP A 473 3.07 -17.34 -7.42
C TRP A 473 2.33 -16.78 -8.62
N ILE A 474 2.91 -16.94 -9.81
CA ILE A 474 2.37 -16.33 -11.03
C ILE A 474 2.35 -17.41 -12.12
N GLY A 475 1.24 -17.52 -12.84
CA GLY A 475 1.11 -18.38 -14.03
C GLY A 475 0.49 -17.59 -15.18
N GLY A 476 0.75 -18.01 -16.42
CA GLY A 476 0.18 -17.38 -17.61
C GLY A 476 1.10 -17.37 -18.82
N PRO A 477 0.65 -16.79 -19.95
CA PRO A 477 1.22 -17.04 -21.29
C PRO A 477 2.69 -16.65 -21.49
N ALA A 478 3.17 -15.62 -20.79
CA ALA A 478 4.55 -15.13 -20.89
C ALA A 478 5.34 -15.24 -19.57
N VAL A 479 4.85 -16.07 -18.64
CA VAL A 479 5.46 -16.22 -17.32
C VAL A 479 6.57 -17.29 -17.39
N PRO A 480 7.82 -16.99 -17.00
CA PRO A 480 8.89 -17.98 -17.01
C PRO A 480 8.66 -19.08 -15.97
N HIS A 481 8.89 -20.34 -16.35
CA HIS A 481 8.74 -21.49 -15.45
C HIS A 481 9.99 -21.66 -14.58
N LYS A 482 10.14 -20.84 -13.54
CA LYS A 482 11.28 -20.92 -12.60
C LYS A 482 11.03 -20.19 -11.29
N THR A 483 11.88 -20.47 -10.30
CA THR A 483 11.96 -19.68 -9.06
C THR A 483 12.92 -18.50 -9.20
N PHE A 484 12.45 -17.30 -8.88
CA PHE A 484 13.23 -16.07 -8.78
C PHE A 484 13.64 -15.81 -7.33
N ASP A 485 14.65 -14.96 -7.11
CA ASP A 485 15.15 -14.73 -5.76
C ASP A 485 14.27 -13.77 -4.95
N LEU A 486 14.04 -12.55 -5.44
CA LEU A 486 13.45 -11.46 -4.67
C LEU A 486 12.31 -10.79 -5.43
N ALA A 487 11.26 -10.42 -4.70
CA ALA A 487 10.18 -9.55 -5.16
C ALA A 487 9.60 -8.73 -4.00
N LYS A 488 8.81 -7.72 -4.32
CA LYS A 488 7.95 -6.99 -3.39
C LYS A 488 6.52 -6.95 -3.90
N GLY A 489 5.55 -6.78 -3.02
CA GLY A 489 4.14 -6.61 -3.42
C GLY A 489 3.95 -5.48 -4.43
N VAL A 490 4.65 -4.35 -4.24
CA VAL A 490 4.62 -3.20 -5.16
C VAL A 490 5.09 -3.50 -6.58
N ASP A 491 5.87 -4.56 -6.79
CA ASP A 491 6.41 -4.94 -8.11
C ASP A 491 5.31 -5.48 -9.05
N LEU A 492 4.15 -5.88 -8.49
CA LEU A 492 3.00 -6.33 -9.27
C LEU A 492 2.42 -5.21 -10.13
N PHE A 493 2.37 -3.97 -9.64
CA PHE A 493 1.81 -2.84 -10.39
C PHE A 493 2.45 -2.65 -11.78
N PRO A 494 3.78 -2.40 -11.88
CA PRO A 494 4.40 -2.21 -13.19
C PRO A 494 4.43 -3.52 -14.00
N THR A 495 4.51 -4.69 -13.35
CA THR A 495 4.46 -5.98 -14.07
C THR A 495 3.14 -6.17 -14.80
N VAL A 496 2.02 -5.87 -14.13
CA VAL A 496 0.68 -5.96 -14.73
C VAL A 496 0.53 -4.96 -15.87
N LEU A 497 1.01 -3.72 -15.68
CA LEU A 497 1.02 -2.71 -16.75
C LEU A 497 1.79 -3.17 -18.00
N GLU A 498 2.93 -3.85 -17.86
CA GLU A 498 3.68 -4.35 -19.01
C GLU A 498 2.95 -5.47 -19.78
N TRP A 499 2.22 -6.33 -19.08
CA TRP A 499 1.38 -7.33 -19.72
C TRP A 499 0.28 -6.70 -20.57
N PHE A 500 -0.24 -5.54 -20.16
CA PHE A 500 -1.16 -4.74 -20.95
C PHE A 500 -0.48 -3.88 -22.03
N GLY A 501 0.85 -3.82 -22.06
CA GLY A 501 1.62 -3.11 -23.08
C GLY A 501 2.01 -1.67 -22.72
N PHE A 502 1.81 -1.25 -21.48
CA PHE A 502 2.30 0.05 -21.00
C PHE A 502 3.83 0.02 -20.82
N GLY A 503 4.48 1.14 -21.13
CA GLY A 503 5.93 1.30 -21.00
C GLY A 503 6.38 1.96 -19.69
N PRO A 504 7.70 2.08 -19.43
CA PRO A 504 8.26 2.62 -18.20
C PRO A 504 7.78 4.00 -17.77
N GLU A 505 7.42 4.86 -18.72
CA GLU A 505 6.89 6.20 -18.41
C GLU A 505 5.57 6.18 -17.64
N GLU A 506 4.80 5.09 -17.75
CA GLU A 506 3.48 4.97 -17.13
C GLU A 506 3.53 4.65 -15.64
N TYR A 507 4.69 4.18 -15.16
CA TYR A 507 4.94 3.78 -13.78
C TYR A 507 6.23 4.39 -13.20
N LYS A 508 6.77 5.46 -13.82
CA LYS A 508 8.02 6.11 -13.39
C LYS A 508 7.96 6.74 -12.00
N ASP A 509 6.77 7.13 -11.56
CA ASP A 509 6.54 7.78 -10.26
C ASP A 509 6.15 6.77 -9.17
N GLN A 510 6.44 5.48 -9.38
CA GLN A 510 6.15 4.39 -8.45
C GLN A 510 7.43 3.73 -7.92
N GLU A 511 7.29 2.86 -6.94
CA GLU A 511 8.44 2.18 -6.30
C GLU A 511 8.68 0.77 -6.82
N GLY A 512 7.61 0.11 -7.27
CA GLY A 512 7.67 -1.23 -7.84
C GLY A 512 8.48 -1.30 -9.12
N ARG A 513 8.96 -2.50 -9.43
CA ARG A 513 9.69 -2.80 -10.67
C ARG A 513 9.14 -4.04 -11.36
N PRO A 514 9.15 -4.10 -12.70
CA PRO A 514 8.72 -5.29 -13.42
C PRO A 514 9.50 -6.54 -13.00
N LEU A 515 8.78 -7.61 -12.65
CA LEU A 515 9.34 -8.84 -12.08
C LEU A 515 10.21 -9.63 -13.08
N PHE A 516 9.90 -9.56 -14.39
CA PHE A 516 10.49 -10.43 -15.41
C PHE A 516 11.51 -9.74 -16.33
N GLN A 517 11.88 -8.48 -16.06
CA GLN A 517 12.85 -7.77 -16.89
C GLN A 517 14.30 -8.25 -16.65
N THR A 518 15.07 -8.37 -17.72
CA THR A 518 16.43 -8.95 -17.73
C THR A 518 17.57 -7.95 -17.64
N LYS A 519 17.34 -6.62 -17.71
CA LYS A 519 18.40 -5.60 -17.65
C LYS A 519 18.23 -4.65 -16.47
N LYS A 520 19.11 -4.80 -15.47
CA LYS A 520 19.28 -3.82 -14.37
C LYS A 520 19.97 -2.56 -14.91
N LYS A 521 19.46 -1.37 -14.57
CA LYS A 521 20.26 -0.14 -14.60
C LYS A 521 21.29 -0.23 -13.46
N ASN A 522 22.56 0.09 -13.74
CA ASN A 522 23.63 0.18 -12.75
C ASN A 522 23.37 1.36 -11.80
N GLU A 523 22.71 1.10 -10.67
CA GLU A 523 22.51 2.09 -9.60
C GLU A 523 23.67 2.09 -8.57
N ASP A 524 24.60 1.14 -8.67
CA ASP A 524 25.63 0.88 -7.66
C ASP A 524 26.75 1.94 -7.62
N ASN A 525 27.01 2.66 -8.71
CA ASN A 525 28.13 3.62 -8.78
C ASN A 525 27.86 4.94 -8.02
N VAL A 526 26.59 5.33 -7.83
CA VAL A 526 26.25 6.59 -7.14
C VAL A 526 26.34 6.44 -5.62
N ALA A 527 25.97 5.28 -5.08
CA ALA A 527 26.04 5.02 -3.63
C ALA A 527 27.49 5.01 -3.12
N LEU A 528 28.41 4.41 -3.88
CA LEU A 528 29.84 4.39 -3.56
C LEU A 528 30.44 5.80 -3.56
N TRP A 529 30.08 6.62 -4.56
CA TRP A 529 30.54 8.01 -4.66
C TRP A 529 29.98 8.91 -3.54
N LEU A 530 28.71 8.72 -3.13
CA LEU A 530 28.11 9.47 -2.02
C LEU A 530 28.70 9.10 -0.65
N ALA A 531 29.03 7.81 -0.43
CA ALA A 531 29.75 7.38 0.77
C ALA A 531 31.16 7.97 0.85
N GLU A 532 31.77 8.28 -0.30
CA GLU A 532 33.06 8.97 -0.40
C GLU A 532 32.93 10.48 -0.09
N LEU A 533 31.81 11.11 -0.47
CA LEU A 533 31.53 12.52 -0.14
C LEU A 533 31.21 12.75 1.33
N GLU A 534 30.46 11.87 2.01
CA GLU A 534 30.17 12.01 3.45
C GLU A 534 31.41 11.86 4.34
N ASN A 535 32.35 10.98 3.97
CA ASN A 535 33.62 10.84 4.69
C ASN A 535 34.52 12.09 4.52
N ASN A 536 34.30 12.89 3.47
CA ASN A 536 35.12 14.05 3.13
C ASN A 536 34.45 15.40 3.44
N PHE A 537 33.14 15.46 3.69
CA PHE A 537 32.42 16.70 3.98
C PHE A 537 31.42 16.53 5.15
N PRO A 538 31.84 16.77 6.40
CA PRO A 538 30.88 16.94 7.47
C PRO A 538 30.22 18.31 7.31
N GLN A 539 28.92 18.29 6.98
CA GLN A 539 27.91 19.35 7.16
C GLN A 539 27.37 20.10 5.92
N LYS A 540 26.04 20.33 6.03
CA LYS A 540 25.21 21.35 5.39
C LYS A 540 24.89 21.16 3.91
N LYS A 541 23.94 20.26 3.64
CA LYS A 541 22.72 20.66 2.92
C LYS A 541 21.52 20.17 3.70
N SER A 542 21.04 21.01 4.61
CA SER A 542 19.68 20.87 5.13
C SER A 542 18.72 20.80 3.95
N TYR A 543 17.69 19.96 4.05
CA TYR A 543 16.46 20.15 3.28
C TYR A 543 16.09 21.65 3.28
N PRO A 544 15.53 22.20 2.18
CA PRO A 544 15.12 23.60 2.18
C PRO A 544 14.31 23.87 3.46
N PRO A 545 14.63 24.94 4.22
CA PRO A 545 14.17 25.14 5.60
C PRO A 545 12.64 25.17 5.78
N ASN A 546 11.90 25.11 4.67
CA ASN A 546 10.45 25.08 4.61
C ASN A 546 9.86 23.73 4.17
N LEU A 547 10.60 22.62 3.96
CA LEU A 547 9.96 21.37 3.51
C LEU A 547 8.92 20.84 4.51
N HIS A 548 9.16 20.98 5.81
CA HIS A 548 8.17 20.67 6.86
C HIS A 548 6.95 21.59 6.79
N GLY A 549 7.17 22.91 6.69
CA GLY A 549 6.12 23.91 6.56
C GLY A 549 5.32 23.73 5.27
N VAL A 550 5.98 23.39 4.17
CA VAL A 550 5.42 23.20 2.83
C VAL A 550 4.68 21.87 2.74
N LEU A 551 5.20 20.76 3.25
CA LEU A 551 4.47 19.49 3.30
C LEU A 551 3.27 19.57 4.24
N LEU A 552 3.41 20.18 5.43
CA LEU A 552 2.28 20.38 6.33
C LEU A 552 1.27 21.41 5.81
N GLU A 553 1.70 22.55 5.27
CA GLU A 553 0.78 23.52 4.65
C GLU A 553 0.11 22.95 3.42
N ARG A 554 0.82 22.21 2.56
CA ARG A 554 0.24 21.57 1.38
C ARG A 554 -0.74 20.48 1.76
N CYS A 555 -0.40 19.60 2.71
CA CYS A 555 -1.36 18.63 3.25
C CYS A 555 -2.57 19.33 3.91
N ARG A 556 -2.36 20.44 4.64
CA ARG A 556 -3.45 21.23 5.26
C ARG A 556 -4.33 21.92 4.20
N LEU A 557 -3.72 22.46 3.15
CA LEU A 557 -4.39 23.17 2.07
C LEU A 557 -5.25 22.19 1.26
N GLU A 558 -4.71 21.02 0.93
CA GLU A 558 -5.46 19.97 0.25
C GLU A 558 -6.56 19.36 1.11
N GLN A 559 -6.31 19.14 2.41
CA GLN A 559 -7.36 18.72 3.34
C GLN A 559 -8.48 19.75 3.44
N LYS A 560 -8.20 21.06 3.35
CA LYS A 560 -9.20 22.12 3.31
C LYS A 560 -9.95 22.16 1.98
N ILE A 561 -9.25 22.07 0.86
CA ILE A 561 -9.86 22.03 -0.50
C ILE A 561 -10.79 20.82 -0.61
N ARG A 562 -10.34 19.67 -0.15
CA ARG A 562 -11.10 18.42 -0.18
C ARG A 562 -12.28 18.42 0.78
N GLN A 563 -12.15 19.07 1.93
CA GLN A 563 -13.26 19.28 2.86
C GLN A 563 -14.34 20.16 2.22
N ALA A 564 -13.96 21.26 1.57
CA ALA A 564 -14.89 22.12 0.85
C ALA A 564 -15.59 21.39 -0.32
N GLN A 565 -14.88 20.47 -0.99
CA GLN A 565 -15.46 19.60 -2.03
C GLN A 565 -16.46 18.59 -1.46
N LEU A 566 -16.17 17.97 -0.31
CA LEU A 566 -17.06 17.02 0.35
C LEU A 566 -18.33 17.71 0.89
N GLU A 567 -18.18 18.87 1.54
CA GLU A 567 -19.33 19.68 2.02
C GLU A 567 -20.23 20.12 0.87
N LYS A 568 -19.65 20.47 -0.27
CA LYS A 568 -20.41 20.79 -1.49
C LYS A 568 -21.15 19.58 -2.04
N LEU A 569 -20.54 18.40 -2.02
CA LEU A 569 -21.16 17.14 -2.45
C LEU A 569 -22.30 16.71 -1.53
N GLU A 570 -22.11 16.82 -0.21
CA GLU A 570 -23.14 16.55 0.78
C GLU A 570 -24.32 17.51 0.63
N ARG A 571 -24.06 18.80 0.37
CA ARG A 571 -25.11 19.80 0.10
C ARG A 571 -25.92 19.47 -1.15
N LEU A 572 -25.25 19.10 -2.25
CA LEU A 572 -25.91 18.70 -3.50
C LEU A 572 -26.76 17.44 -3.32
N GLN A 573 -26.28 16.45 -2.55
CA GLN A 573 -27.04 15.24 -2.24
C GLN A 573 -28.23 15.52 -1.30
N GLN A 574 -28.09 16.48 -0.38
CA GLN A 574 -29.17 16.93 0.48
C GLN A 574 -30.25 17.69 -0.32
N GLU A 575 -29.85 18.52 -1.27
CA GLU A 575 -30.74 19.25 -2.18
C GLU A 575 -31.49 18.30 -3.14
N GLU A 576 -30.84 17.21 -3.56
CA GLU A 576 -31.45 16.12 -4.32
C GLU A 576 -32.47 15.33 -3.47
N LYS A 577 -32.12 14.96 -2.23
CA LYS A 577 -33.01 14.27 -1.29
C LYS A 577 -34.21 15.09 -0.84
N ASN A 578 -34.03 16.40 -0.67
CA ASN A 578 -35.09 17.31 -0.25
C ASN A 578 -36.05 17.68 -1.40
N GLY A 579 -35.85 17.13 -2.60
CA GLY A 579 -36.69 17.39 -3.75
C GLY A 579 -36.59 18.81 -4.31
N ALA A 580 -35.56 19.58 -3.92
CA ALA A 580 -35.27 20.89 -4.50
C ALA A 580 -34.72 20.77 -5.94
N LEU A 581 -34.19 19.60 -6.29
CA LEU A 581 -33.90 19.17 -7.66
C LEU A 581 -35.06 18.32 -8.20
N ARG A 582 -36.22 18.96 -8.44
CA ARG A 582 -37.30 18.38 -9.24
C ARG A 582 -37.20 18.90 -10.67
N TRP A 583 -36.93 17.97 -11.59
CA TRP A 583 -36.74 18.20 -13.02
C TRP A 583 -37.91 18.94 -13.68
N SER A 584 -37.60 19.96 -14.47
CA SER A 584 -38.46 20.44 -15.56
C SER A 584 -37.69 20.44 -16.88
N PHE A 585 -38.27 19.67 -17.80
CA PHE A 585 -37.88 19.27 -19.15
C PHE A 585 -37.14 20.27 -20.06
N GLY A 586 -36.22 19.71 -20.85
CA GLY A 586 -36.08 20.08 -22.27
C GLY A 586 -34.79 20.79 -22.67
N ILE A 587 -33.97 20.10 -23.48
CA ILE A 587 -32.78 20.56 -24.23
C ILE A 587 -31.48 20.59 -23.42
N THR A 588 -30.39 19.88 -23.76
CA THR A 588 -30.08 18.61 -24.46
C THR A 588 -28.71 18.19 -23.89
N ALA A 589 -28.36 16.90 -23.95
CA ALA A 589 -27.06 16.36 -23.51
C ALA A 589 -25.82 17.10 -24.07
N LYS A 590 -25.97 17.92 -25.11
CA LYS A 590 -24.95 18.79 -25.70
C LYS A 590 -24.51 19.94 -24.79
N ALA A 591 -25.43 20.54 -24.02
CA ALA A 591 -25.11 21.59 -23.05
C ALA A 591 -24.41 21.04 -21.79
N GLN A 592 -24.69 19.79 -21.44
CA GLN A 592 -24.04 19.07 -20.34
C GLN A 592 -22.65 18.57 -20.74
N ALA A 593 -22.48 18.15 -22.01
CA ALA A 593 -21.17 17.84 -22.60
C ALA A 593 -20.28 19.10 -22.74
N GLU A 594 -20.82 20.27 -23.10
CA GLU A 594 -20.06 21.53 -23.11
C GLU A 594 -19.67 22.01 -21.69
N ARG A 595 -20.46 21.66 -20.66
CA ARG A 595 -20.14 21.97 -19.26
C ARG A 595 -19.07 21.04 -18.68
N ILE A 596 -19.01 19.78 -19.12
CA ILE A 596 -17.93 18.84 -18.80
C ILE A 596 -16.65 19.20 -19.56
N LYS A 597 -16.75 19.63 -20.83
CA LYS A 597 -15.62 20.16 -21.61
C LYS A 597 -15.03 21.44 -20.99
N LYS A 598 -15.87 22.31 -20.41
CA LYS A 598 -15.44 23.46 -19.58
C LYS A 598 -14.78 23.05 -18.25
N LEU A 599 -15.11 21.88 -17.68
CA LEU A 599 -14.44 21.38 -16.47
C LEU A 599 -13.07 20.77 -16.77
N ASP A 600 -12.89 20.20 -17.96
CA ASP A 600 -11.59 19.74 -18.48
C ASP A 600 -10.67 20.92 -18.87
N ASP A 601 -11.22 21.98 -19.44
CA ASP A 601 -10.47 23.22 -19.72
C ASP A 601 -10.11 23.97 -18.42
N VAL A 602 -10.92 23.88 -17.35
CA VAL A 602 -10.57 24.39 -16.01
C VAL A 602 -9.53 23.50 -15.31
N ALA A 603 -9.57 22.18 -15.51
CA ALA A 603 -8.54 21.27 -15.02
C ALA A 603 -7.18 21.47 -15.73
N ARG A 604 -7.18 21.81 -17.03
CA ARG A 604 -5.97 22.20 -17.77
C ARG A 604 -5.48 23.60 -17.39
N PHE A 605 -6.37 24.59 -17.22
CA PHE A 605 -5.98 25.95 -16.82
C PHE A 605 -5.43 26.01 -15.38
N LEU A 606 -5.96 25.19 -14.47
CA LEU A 606 -5.43 25.08 -13.10
C LEU A 606 -4.16 24.23 -12.98
N SER A 607 -3.66 23.64 -14.07
CA SER A 607 -2.40 22.89 -14.10
C SER A 607 -1.20 23.70 -14.62
N TYR A 608 -1.39 24.96 -15.03
CA TYR A 608 -0.28 25.78 -15.55
C TYR A 608 -0.02 27.12 -14.85
N HIS A 609 -0.78 27.53 -13.82
CA HIS A 609 -0.39 28.63 -12.91
C HIS A 609 -0.48 28.14 -11.45
#